data_AF-A0A6I3E6L0-F1
#
_entry.id   AF-A0A6I3E6L0-F1
#
_cell.length_a   1.000
_cell.length_b   1.000
_cell.length_c   1.000
_cell.angle_alpha   90.00
_cell.angle_beta   90.00
_cell.angle_gamma   90.00
#
_symmetry.space_group_name_H-M   'P 1'
#
loop_
_entity.id
_entity.type
_entity.pdbx_description
1 polymer ?
#
loop_
_entity_poly.entity_id
_entity_poly.type
_entity_poly.pdbx_seq_one_letter_code
_entity_poly.pdbx_strand_id
1 'polypeptide(L)'
;MEFTYFQAILTGLIQGITELFPISSLGHAVLIPAWIGGSWSNFTTDSNSPYLAVTVALHAASAIALFLVFRKRWLELLGGALNSLRGKQNSASRVFWRVFLATIPVAILGFAFEKSLREVFASPLAASSFLTINGLLLFSAERLTRKSNKSHTNEDSNSQIVEHLTIPAAMTVGLAQSLALLSGISRFGVSMSAGLLRKLSHATAS
;
A
#
# COMPACT_ATOMS: atom_id res chain seq x y z
N MET A 1 10.78 25.70 15.16
CA MET A 1 9.42 26.13 14.82
C MET A 1 8.52 24.93 14.99
N GLU A 2 7.50 25.04 15.85
CA GLU A 2 6.75 23.89 16.34
C GLU A 2 5.64 23.46 15.37
N PHE A 3 5.62 22.17 15.06
CA PHE A 3 4.49 21.51 14.43
C PHE A 3 3.33 21.48 15.44
N THR A 4 2.31 22.28 15.19
CA THR A 4 1.21 22.47 16.16
C THR A 4 0.31 21.24 16.24
N TYR A 5 -0.39 21.07 17.37
CA TYR A 5 -1.39 19.99 17.51
C TYR A 5 -2.46 20.02 16.43
N PHE A 6 -2.86 21.21 15.96
CA PHE A 6 -3.80 21.35 14.85
C PHE A 6 -3.25 20.74 13.56
N GLN A 7 -1.99 21.04 13.22
CA GLN A 7 -1.32 20.45 12.07
C GLN A 7 -1.22 18.93 12.21
N ALA A 8 -0.88 18.44 13.40
CA ALA A 8 -0.80 17.00 13.68
C ALA A 8 -2.14 16.28 13.47
N ILE A 9 -3.23 16.83 13.99
CA ILE A 9 -4.57 16.26 13.84
C ILE A 9 -4.97 16.22 12.37
N LEU A 10 -4.76 17.32 11.64
CA LEU A 10 -5.15 17.40 10.24
C LEU A 10 -4.30 16.48 9.36
N THR A 11 -2.97 16.44 9.56
CA THR A 11 -2.08 15.50 8.86
C THR A 11 -2.47 14.05 9.15
N GLY A 12 -2.77 13.72 10.42
CA GLY A 12 -3.22 12.37 10.79
C GLY A 12 -4.55 11.98 10.15
N LEU A 13 -5.50 12.91 10.08
CA LEU A 13 -6.80 12.69 9.43
C LEU A 13 -6.64 12.47 7.92
N ILE A 14 -5.83 13.31 7.27
CA ILE A 14 -5.48 13.16 5.84
C ILE A 14 -4.81 11.81 5.61
N GLN A 15 -3.79 11.43 6.39
CA GLN A 15 -3.11 10.15 6.26
C GLN A 15 -4.11 8.99 6.44
N GLY A 16 -4.92 9.02 7.49
CA GLY A 16 -5.88 7.95 7.79
C GLY A 16 -6.88 7.73 6.66
N ILE A 17 -7.40 8.80 6.06
CA ILE A 17 -8.30 8.71 4.91
C ILE A 17 -7.54 8.21 3.69
N THR A 18 -6.45 8.88 3.30
CA THR A 18 -5.74 8.63 2.04
C THR A 18 -5.04 7.26 1.99
N GLU A 19 -4.70 6.67 3.13
CA GLU A 19 -4.12 5.32 3.22
C GLU A 19 -5.13 4.23 2.81
N LEU A 20 -6.43 4.46 3.06
CA LEU A 20 -7.49 3.51 2.75
C LEU A 20 -7.95 3.55 1.30
N PHE A 21 -7.63 4.63 0.57
CA PHE A 21 -8.04 4.83 -0.81
C PHE A 21 -6.83 4.71 -1.76
N PRO A 22 -7.05 4.37 -3.05
CA PRO A 22 -5.98 4.24 -4.04
C PRO A 22 -5.38 5.59 -4.48
N ILE A 23 -5.23 6.58 -3.60
CA ILE A 23 -4.90 7.98 -3.91
C ILE A 23 -3.54 8.46 -3.37
N SER A 24 -2.72 7.55 -2.84
CA SER A 24 -1.36 7.79 -2.31
C SER A 24 -1.31 8.75 -1.12
N SER A 25 -1.25 8.19 0.09
CA SER A 25 -1.10 8.93 1.33
C SER A 25 0.20 9.74 1.39
N LEU A 26 1.32 9.14 0.97
CA LEU A 26 2.61 9.83 0.88
C LEU A 26 2.58 11.00 -0.13
N GLY A 27 1.85 10.87 -1.24
CA GLY A 27 1.65 11.98 -2.18
C GLY A 27 0.98 13.17 -1.50
N HIS A 28 -0.10 12.92 -0.75
CA HIS A 28 -0.82 13.97 -0.02
C HIS A 28 0.00 14.55 1.14
N ALA A 29 0.79 13.72 1.83
CA ALA A 29 1.66 14.16 2.92
C ALA A 29 2.71 15.18 2.45
N VAL A 30 3.18 15.07 1.21
CA VAL A 30 4.15 16.01 0.60
C VAL A 30 3.45 17.20 -0.06
N LEU A 31 2.38 16.95 -0.82
CA LEU A 31 1.74 17.98 -1.65
C LEU A 31 0.94 19.00 -0.83
N ILE A 32 0.22 18.56 0.21
CA ILE A 32 -0.63 19.46 1.00
C ILE A 32 0.21 20.50 1.75
N PRO A 33 1.28 20.13 2.48
CA PRO A 33 2.14 21.12 3.13
C PRO A 33 2.84 22.06 2.13
N ALA A 34 3.26 21.54 0.97
CA ALA A 34 3.86 22.35 -0.09
C ALA A 34 2.86 23.38 -0.67
N TRP A 35 1.59 23.02 -0.79
CA TRP A 35 0.55 23.90 -1.32
C TRP A 35 0.08 24.96 -0.31
N ILE A 36 -0.03 24.59 0.98
CA ILE A 36 -0.39 25.53 2.05
C ILE A 36 0.74 26.54 2.31
N GLY A 37 2.00 26.10 2.20
CA GLY A 37 3.16 26.97 2.42
C GLY A 37 3.44 27.30 3.89
N GLY A 38 4.32 28.28 4.12
CA GLY A 38 4.66 28.76 5.46
C GLY A 38 5.23 27.67 6.37
N SER A 39 4.73 27.59 7.61
CA SER A 39 5.20 26.61 8.61
C SER A 39 4.98 25.15 8.19
N TRP A 40 4.01 24.87 7.32
CA TRP A 40 3.74 23.54 6.79
C TRP A 40 4.81 23.09 5.79
N SER A 41 5.11 23.93 4.81
CA SER A 41 6.15 23.63 3.83
C SER A 41 7.52 23.51 4.50
N ASN A 42 7.86 24.42 5.42
CA ASN A 42 9.11 24.37 6.19
C ASN A 42 9.24 23.07 6.99
N PHE A 43 8.14 22.54 7.54
CA PHE A 43 8.15 21.27 8.26
C PHE A 43 8.53 20.09 7.35
N THR A 44 8.14 20.12 6.07
CA THR A 44 8.45 19.03 5.13
C THR A 44 9.81 19.13 4.46
N THR A 45 10.38 20.34 4.35
CA THR A 45 11.62 20.60 3.61
C THR A 45 12.85 20.75 4.51
N ASP A 46 12.68 21.09 5.79
CA ASP A 46 13.79 21.18 6.73
C ASP A 46 14.35 19.78 7.05
N SER A 47 15.61 19.57 6.71
CA SER A 47 16.36 18.34 6.99
C SER A 47 16.44 17.96 8.47
N ASN A 48 16.29 18.92 9.39
CA ASN A 48 16.26 18.68 10.84
C ASN A 48 14.83 18.48 11.39
N SER A 49 13.82 18.54 10.53
CA SER A 49 12.43 18.35 10.91
C SER A 49 12.14 16.91 11.32
N PRO A 50 11.30 16.67 12.33
CA PRO A 50 10.81 15.34 12.67
C PRO A 50 9.78 14.81 11.66
N TYR A 51 9.53 15.48 10.52
CA TYR A 51 8.52 15.09 9.52
C TYR A 51 8.60 13.63 9.08
N LEU A 52 9.81 13.10 8.83
CA LEU A 52 9.95 11.69 8.48
C LEU A 52 9.50 10.77 9.63
N ALA A 53 9.89 11.09 10.87
CA ALA A 53 9.49 10.32 12.04
C ALA A 53 7.97 10.38 12.27
N VAL A 54 7.36 11.56 12.10
CA VAL A 54 5.90 11.73 12.18
C VAL A 54 5.20 10.93 11.07
N THR A 55 5.69 11.00 9.84
CA THR A 55 5.14 10.25 8.71
C THR A 55 5.20 8.74 8.96
N VAL A 56 6.32 8.23 9.47
CA VAL A 56 6.47 6.82 9.85
C VAL A 56 5.51 6.45 10.97
N ALA A 57 5.38 7.28 12.01
CA ALA A 57 4.46 7.04 13.11
C ALA A 57 2.99 6.99 12.65
N LEU A 58 2.60 7.88 11.73
CA LEU A 58 1.26 7.88 11.15
C LEU A 58 0.99 6.62 10.31
N HIS A 59 1.97 6.16 9.50
CA HIS A 59 1.84 4.88 8.79
C HIS A 59 1.74 3.70 9.75
N ALA A 60 2.52 3.70 10.83
CA ALA A 60 2.43 2.67 11.87
C ALA A 60 1.05 2.67 12.54
N ALA A 61 0.48 3.84 12.83
CA ALA A 61 -0.87 3.96 13.38
C ALA A 61 -1.94 3.37 12.43
N SER A 62 -1.89 3.72 11.14
CA SER A 62 -2.80 3.14 10.14
C SER A 62 -2.61 1.63 9.99
N ALA A 63 -1.37 1.13 10.00
CA ALA A 63 -1.08 -0.30 9.94
C ALA A 63 -1.63 -1.06 11.16
N ILE A 64 -1.48 -0.49 12.36
CA ILE A 64 -2.07 -1.04 13.60
C ILE A 64 -3.59 -1.06 13.50
N ALA A 65 -4.21 0.02 13.02
CA ALA A 65 -5.66 0.08 12.85
C ALA A 65 -6.16 -1.03 11.91
N LEU A 66 -5.52 -1.21 10.74
CA LEU A 66 -5.84 -2.29 9.81
C LEU A 66 -5.61 -3.68 10.44
N PHE A 67 -4.51 -3.86 11.17
CA PHE A 67 -4.25 -5.12 11.87
C PHE A 67 -5.36 -5.47 12.88
N LEU A 68 -5.83 -4.48 13.66
CA LEU A 68 -6.89 -4.66 14.66
C LEU A 68 -8.26 -4.95 14.02
N VAL A 69 -8.57 -4.30 12.90
CA VAL A 69 -9.79 -4.53 12.12
C VAL A 69 -9.78 -5.97 11.57
N PHE A 70 -8.68 -6.39 10.96
CA PHE A 70 -8.53 -7.72 10.36
C PHE A 70 -7.92 -8.77 11.31
N ARG A 71 -7.96 -8.54 12.63
CA ARG A 71 -7.25 -9.38 13.61
C ARG A 71 -7.61 -10.86 13.53
N LYS A 72 -8.89 -11.18 13.32
CA LYS A 72 -9.35 -12.59 13.21
C LYS A 72 -8.72 -13.28 12.00
N ARG A 73 -8.65 -12.56 10.87
CA ARG A 73 -8.03 -13.05 9.65
C ARG A 73 -6.53 -13.23 9.82
N TRP A 74 -5.85 -12.27 10.43
CA TRP A 74 -4.42 -12.38 10.72
C TRP A 74 -4.10 -13.58 11.62
N LEU A 75 -4.87 -13.79 12.69
CA LEU A 75 -4.70 -14.95 13.57
C LEU A 75 -4.93 -16.28 12.84
N GLU A 76 -5.91 -16.35 11.93
CA GLU A 76 -6.16 -17.52 11.09
C GLU A 76 -4.97 -17.82 10.16
N LEU A 77 -4.47 -16.80 9.45
CA LEU A 77 -3.34 -16.93 8.52
C LEU A 77 -2.04 -17.30 9.24
N LEU A 78 -1.73 -16.65 10.36
CA LEU A 78 -0.57 -16.93 11.18
C LEU A 78 -0.64 -18.33 11.80
N GLY A 79 -1.80 -18.72 12.33
CA GLY A 79 -2.03 -20.07 12.84
C GLY A 79 -1.86 -21.13 11.74
N GLY A 80 -2.37 -20.86 10.54
CA GLY A 80 -2.16 -21.69 9.35
C GLY A 80 -0.68 -21.83 9.00
N ALA A 81 0.06 -20.73 8.95
CA ALA A 81 1.49 -20.72 8.64
C ALA A 81 2.32 -21.52 9.65
N LEU A 82 2.07 -21.35 10.95
CA LEU A 82 2.73 -22.11 12.02
C LEU A 82 2.43 -23.60 11.95
N ASN A 83 1.20 -23.98 11.64
CA ASN A 83 0.82 -25.39 11.45
C ASN A 83 1.45 -26.01 10.19
N SER A 84 1.63 -25.19 9.15
CA SER A 84 2.32 -25.57 7.92
C SER A 84 3.79 -25.93 8.14
N LEU A 85 4.48 -25.23 9.06
CA LEU A 85 5.85 -25.59 9.48
C LEU A 85 5.92 -26.96 10.17
N ARG A 86 4.79 -27.45 10.71
CA ARG A 86 4.64 -28.79 11.31
C ARG A 86 4.09 -29.83 10.31
N GLY A 87 4.08 -29.51 9.01
CA GLY A 87 3.61 -30.39 7.94
C GLY A 87 2.10 -30.34 7.67
N LYS A 88 1.32 -29.55 8.41
CA LYS A 88 -0.14 -29.43 8.22
C LYS A 88 -0.49 -28.21 7.37
N GLN A 89 -0.38 -28.36 6.06
CA GLN A 89 -0.75 -27.32 5.10
C GLN A 89 -2.27 -27.20 4.96
N ASN A 90 -2.78 -25.98 4.90
CA ASN A 90 -4.19 -25.69 4.61
C ASN A 90 -4.31 -24.48 3.69
N SER A 91 -5.53 -24.03 3.40
CA SER A 91 -5.71 -22.84 2.53
C SER A 91 -5.17 -21.57 3.19
N ALA A 92 -5.34 -21.39 4.50
CA ALA A 92 -4.83 -20.23 5.23
C ALA A 92 -3.29 -20.12 5.16
N SER A 93 -2.57 -21.23 5.34
CA SER A 93 -1.10 -21.26 5.23
C SER A 93 -0.64 -20.90 3.81
N ARG A 94 -1.33 -21.41 2.79
CA ARG A 94 -1.02 -21.10 1.39
C ARG A 94 -1.24 -19.61 1.08
N VAL A 95 -2.33 -19.01 1.56
CA VAL A 95 -2.54 -17.56 1.43
C VAL A 95 -1.41 -16.80 2.12
N PHE A 96 -1.09 -17.14 3.36
CA PHE A 96 -0.02 -16.49 4.12
C PHE A 96 1.31 -16.51 3.36
N TRP A 97 1.75 -17.68 2.88
CA TRP A 97 3.02 -17.81 2.17
C TRP A 97 3.03 -17.06 0.84
N ARG A 98 1.89 -16.96 0.15
CA ARG A 98 1.79 -16.16 -1.08
C ARG A 98 1.86 -14.67 -0.81
N VAL A 99 1.22 -14.19 0.25
CA VAL A 99 1.35 -12.80 0.72
C VAL A 99 2.80 -12.53 1.12
N PHE A 100 3.42 -13.43 1.89
CA PHE A 100 4.83 -13.32 2.26
C PHE A 100 5.74 -13.22 1.03
N LEU A 101 5.59 -14.11 0.05
CA LEU A 101 6.34 -14.05 -1.21
C LEU A 101 6.13 -12.74 -1.97
N ALA A 102 4.90 -12.22 -2.02
CA ALA A 102 4.59 -10.95 -2.66
C ALA A 102 5.29 -9.75 -1.98
N THR A 103 5.62 -9.83 -0.68
CA THR A 103 6.34 -8.74 0.01
C THR A 103 7.85 -8.70 -0.28
N ILE A 104 8.43 -9.81 -0.75
CA ILE A 104 9.89 -9.94 -0.94
C ILE A 104 10.45 -8.91 -1.94
N PRO A 105 9.88 -8.72 -3.14
CA PRO A 105 10.42 -7.74 -4.10
C PRO A 105 10.47 -6.32 -3.53
N VAL A 106 9.41 -5.90 -2.83
CA VAL A 106 9.32 -4.57 -2.22
C VAL A 106 10.38 -4.40 -1.13
N ALA A 107 10.58 -5.41 -0.29
CA ALA A 107 11.59 -5.37 0.77
C ALA A 107 13.01 -5.28 0.20
N ILE A 108 13.32 -6.08 -0.83
CA ILE A 108 14.62 -6.06 -1.50
C ILE A 108 14.89 -4.69 -2.14
N LEU A 109 13.93 -4.17 -2.93
CA LEU A 109 14.10 -2.91 -3.63
C LEU A 109 14.10 -1.72 -2.67
N GLY A 110 13.26 -1.74 -1.64
CA GLY A 110 13.23 -0.71 -0.60
C GLY A 110 14.56 -0.61 0.15
N PHE A 111 15.17 -1.75 0.48
CA PHE A 111 16.49 -1.79 1.12
C PHE A 111 17.61 -1.37 0.16
N ALA A 112 17.61 -1.88 -1.07
CA ALA A 112 18.64 -1.61 -2.06
C ALA A 112 18.69 -0.13 -2.49
N PHE A 113 17.52 0.53 -2.57
CA PHE A 113 17.39 1.91 -3.05
C PHE A 113 17.04 2.93 -1.97
N GLU A 114 17.18 2.57 -0.68
CA GLU A 114 16.74 3.40 0.44
C GLU A 114 17.21 4.87 0.34
N LYS A 115 18.50 5.09 0.03
CA LYS A 115 19.09 6.43 -0.07
C LYS A 115 18.49 7.24 -1.22
N SER A 116 18.41 6.67 -2.41
CA SER A 116 17.84 7.34 -3.59
C SER A 116 16.35 7.63 -3.41
N LEU A 117 15.62 6.72 -2.76
CA LEU A 117 14.20 6.92 -2.49
C LEU A 117 13.97 8.10 -1.53
N ARG A 118 14.81 8.26 -0.48
CA ARG A 118 14.73 9.40 0.47
C ARG A 118 14.81 10.76 -0.21
N GLU A 119 15.63 10.90 -1.26
CA GLU A 119 15.75 12.15 -2.01
C GLU A 119 14.48 12.45 -2.83
N VAL A 120 13.89 11.43 -3.44
CA VAL A 120 12.65 11.56 -4.23
C VAL A 120 11.43 11.78 -3.32
N PHE A 121 11.41 11.17 -2.12
CA PHE A 121 10.29 11.21 -1.18
C PHE A 121 9.88 12.62 -0.76
N ALA A 122 10.79 13.58 -0.70
CA ALA A 122 10.51 14.94 -0.25
C ALA A 122 10.18 15.93 -1.38
N SER A 123 10.22 15.50 -2.64
CA SER A 123 10.03 16.38 -3.80
C SER A 123 8.54 16.51 -4.17
N PRO A 124 7.92 17.70 -4.04
CA PRO A 124 6.53 17.89 -4.43
C PRO A 124 6.30 17.68 -5.94
N LEU A 125 7.30 18.03 -6.77
CA LEU A 125 7.23 17.83 -8.22
C LEU A 125 7.23 16.34 -8.59
N ALA A 126 8.06 15.54 -7.92
CA ALA A 126 8.05 14.10 -8.12
C ALA A 126 6.71 13.49 -7.64
N ALA A 127 6.25 13.90 -6.46
CA ALA A 127 5.00 13.44 -5.89
C ALA A 127 3.78 13.72 -6.78
N SER A 128 3.66 14.92 -7.36
CA SER A 128 2.55 15.27 -8.27
C SER A 128 2.62 14.49 -9.59
N SER A 129 3.82 14.30 -10.14
CA SER A 129 4.04 13.54 -11.36
C SER A 129 3.64 12.07 -11.17
N PHE A 130 4.11 11.44 -10.10
CA PHE A 130 3.75 10.06 -9.78
C PHE A 130 2.27 9.91 -9.40
N LEU A 131 1.67 10.88 -8.70
CA LEU A 131 0.24 10.85 -8.40
C LEU A 131 -0.61 10.92 -9.68
N THR A 132 -0.18 11.71 -10.66
CA THR A 132 -0.81 11.74 -11.99
C THR A 132 -0.70 10.38 -12.69
N ILE A 133 0.49 9.77 -12.67
CA ILE A 133 0.72 8.42 -13.21
C ILE A 133 -0.16 7.38 -12.49
N ASN A 134 -0.29 7.46 -11.18
CA ASN A 134 -1.16 6.59 -10.38
C ASN A 134 -2.63 6.70 -10.83
N GLY A 135 -3.13 7.92 -11.05
CA GLY A 135 -4.47 8.14 -11.59
C GLY A 135 -4.68 7.53 -12.97
N LEU A 136 -3.71 7.69 -13.88
CA LEU A 136 -3.75 7.08 -15.21
C LEU A 136 -3.71 5.55 -15.16
N LEU A 137 -2.92 4.98 -14.25
CA LEU A 137 -2.82 3.54 -14.03
C LEU A 137 -4.16 2.97 -13.56
N LEU A 138 -4.79 3.60 -12.56
CA LEU A 138 -6.12 3.20 -12.07
C LEU A 138 -7.19 3.30 -13.14
N PHE A 139 -7.22 4.41 -13.89
CA PHE A 139 -8.15 4.60 -15.00
C PHE A 139 -7.97 3.52 -16.07
N SER A 140 -6.73 3.18 -16.41
CA SER A 140 -6.41 2.15 -17.40
C SER A 140 -6.81 0.75 -16.91
N ALA A 141 -6.49 0.41 -15.66
CA ALA A 141 -6.85 -0.85 -15.04
C ALA A 141 -8.37 -1.03 -15.03
N GLU A 142 -9.12 -0.02 -14.59
CA GLU A 142 -10.59 -0.05 -14.60
C GLU A 142 -11.13 -0.25 -16.01
N ARG A 143 -10.64 0.51 -17.00
CA ARG A 143 -11.09 0.41 -18.39
C ARG A 143 -10.85 -0.97 -19.00
N LEU A 144 -9.71 -1.60 -18.69
CA LEU A 144 -9.36 -2.92 -19.17
C LEU A 144 -10.19 -4.02 -18.50
N THR A 145 -10.54 -3.84 -17.23
CA THR A 145 -11.23 -4.88 -16.43
C THR A 145 -12.76 -4.78 -16.53
N ARG A 146 -13.30 -3.62 -16.94
CA ARG A 146 -14.75 -3.35 -17.10
C ARG A 146 -15.49 -4.35 -18.00
N LYS A 147 -14.81 -4.96 -18.97
CA LYS A 147 -15.38 -6.00 -19.85
C LYS A 147 -15.27 -7.42 -19.30
N SER A 148 -14.33 -7.66 -18.38
CA SER A 148 -14.05 -8.98 -17.80
C SER A 148 -14.89 -9.29 -16.55
N ASN A 149 -15.44 -8.26 -15.89
CA ASN A 149 -16.21 -8.39 -14.64
C ASN A 149 -17.69 -8.71 -14.83
N LYS A 150 -18.02 -9.72 -15.65
CA LYS A 150 -19.33 -10.39 -15.52
C LYS A 150 -19.28 -11.32 -14.32
N SER A 151 -19.65 -10.77 -13.15
CA SER A 151 -20.22 -11.48 -12.01
C SER A 151 -19.51 -12.76 -11.57
N HIS A 152 -18.43 -12.61 -10.80
CA HIS A 152 -18.06 -13.62 -9.81
C HIS A 152 -18.31 -13.03 -8.42
N THR A 153 -19.48 -13.35 -7.86
CA THR A 153 -19.78 -13.22 -6.43
C THR A 153 -18.95 -14.25 -5.69
N ASN A 154 -17.65 -14.00 -5.60
CA ASN A 154 -16.70 -14.90 -4.97
C ASN A 154 -16.58 -14.49 -3.50
N GLU A 155 -17.01 -15.38 -2.60
CA GLU A 155 -16.82 -15.25 -1.16
C GLU A 155 -15.31 -15.12 -0.83
N ASP A 156 -14.95 -14.26 0.13
CA ASP A 156 -13.58 -14.02 0.60
C ASP A 156 -12.96 -15.20 1.39
N SER A 157 -13.27 -16.44 0.99
CA SER A 157 -12.73 -17.64 1.59
C SER A 157 -11.28 -17.85 1.18
N ASN A 158 -10.48 -18.40 2.10
CA ASN A 158 -9.09 -18.77 1.85
C ASN A 158 -8.93 -19.73 0.66
N SER A 159 -9.91 -20.61 0.40
CA SER A 159 -9.86 -21.54 -0.74
C SER A 159 -9.90 -20.81 -2.08
N GLN A 160 -10.80 -19.83 -2.22
CA GLN A 160 -10.97 -19.06 -3.47
C GLN A 160 -9.77 -18.16 -3.73
N ILE A 161 -9.24 -17.50 -2.69
CA ILE A 161 -8.01 -16.71 -2.81
C ILE A 161 -6.86 -17.60 -3.29
N VAL A 162 -6.77 -18.84 -2.80
CA VAL A 162 -5.74 -19.77 -3.23
C VAL A 162 -5.92 -20.27 -4.67
N GLU A 163 -7.14 -20.33 -5.17
CA GLU A 163 -7.40 -20.71 -6.55
C GLU A 163 -6.92 -19.63 -7.51
N HIS A 164 -7.19 -18.36 -7.21
CA HIS A 164 -6.88 -17.25 -8.11
C HIS A 164 -5.47 -16.65 -7.90
N LEU A 165 -4.97 -16.57 -6.67
CA LEU A 165 -3.67 -15.95 -6.35
C LEU A 165 -2.50 -16.94 -6.48
N THR A 166 -2.28 -17.52 -7.67
CA THR A 166 -1.12 -18.41 -7.91
C THR A 166 0.23 -17.76 -7.54
N ILE A 167 1.29 -18.55 -7.30
CA ILE A 167 2.63 -18.01 -6.96
C ILE A 167 3.12 -16.97 -8.00
N PRO A 168 3.02 -17.21 -9.32
CA PRO A 168 3.39 -16.20 -10.31
C PRO A 168 2.54 -14.93 -10.23
N ALA A 169 1.25 -15.05 -9.90
CA ALA A 169 0.38 -13.89 -9.69
C ALA A 169 0.81 -13.10 -8.44
N ALA A 170 1.10 -13.78 -7.33
CA ALA A 170 1.60 -13.15 -6.11
C ALA A 170 2.92 -12.40 -6.34
N MET A 171 3.87 -13.00 -7.07
CA MET A 171 5.12 -12.34 -7.43
C MET A 171 4.91 -11.12 -8.33
N THR A 172 3.96 -11.19 -9.28
CA THR A 172 3.61 -10.06 -10.14
C THR A 172 3.02 -8.91 -9.33
N VAL A 173 2.13 -9.21 -8.39
CA VAL A 173 1.57 -8.21 -7.45
C VAL A 173 2.68 -7.57 -6.61
N GLY A 174 3.63 -8.38 -6.10
CA GLY A 174 4.77 -7.88 -5.33
C GLY A 174 5.71 -6.97 -6.14
N LEU A 175 5.99 -7.34 -7.39
CA LEU A 175 6.77 -6.49 -8.30
C LEU A 175 6.03 -5.18 -8.60
N ALA A 176 4.73 -5.24 -8.86
CA ALA A 176 3.91 -4.04 -9.05
C ALA A 176 3.87 -3.16 -7.79
N GLN A 177 3.75 -3.74 -6.59
CA GLN A 177 3.82 -3.01 -5.32
C GLN A 177 5.15 -2.31 -5.10
N SER A 178 6.23 -2.76 -5.75
CA SER A 178 7.53 -2.09 -5.63
C SER A 178 7.52 -0.69 -6.27
N LEU A 179 6.60 -0.43 -7.21
CA LEU A 179 6.37 0.92 -7.74
C LEU A 179 5.84 1.88 -6.66
N ALA A 180 5.19 1.37 -5.62
CA ALA A 180 4.71 2.18 -4.49
C ALA A 180 5.83 2.70 -3.57
N LEU A 181 7.10 2.36 -3.85
CA LEU A 181 8.25 3.02 -3.24
C LEU A 181 8.40 4.46 -3.75
N LEU A 182 7.81 4.80 -4.90
CA LEU A 182 7.80 6.16 -5.45
C LEU A 182 6.66 6.97 -4.81
N SER A 183 7.00 8.06 -4.12
CA SER A 183 6.02 8.98 -3.52
C SER A 183 5.01 9.46 -4.56
N GLY A 184 3.72 9.23 -4.33
CA GLY A 184 2.64 9.55 -5.29
C GLY A 184 2.03 8.31 -5.96
N ILE A 185 2.74 7.18 -5.99
CA ILE A 185 2.15 5.89 -6.36
C ILE A 185 1.43 5.31 -5.13
N SER A 186 0.18 4.87 -5.28
CA SER A 186 -0.58 4.24 -4.19
C SER A 186 -0.30 2.75 -4.13
N ARG A 187 0.12 2.24 -2.95
CA ARG A 187 0.31 0.80 -2.72
C ARG A 187 -0.96 -0.01 -2.99
N PHE A 188 -2.09 0.44 -2.42
CA PHE A 188 -3.39 -0.17 -2.62
C PHE A 188 -3.81 -0.12 -4.09
N GLY A 189 -3.58 1.00 -4.76
CA GLY A 189 -3.90 1.18 -6.17
C GLY A 189 -3.13 0.23 -7.10
N VAL A 190 -1.82 0.10 -6.93
CA VAL A 190 -1.00 -0.77 -7.79
C VAL A 190 -1.20 -2.25 -7.50
N SER A 191 -1.40 -2.66 -6.25
CA SER A 191 -1.68 -4.06 -5.92
C SER A 191 -3.03 -4.50 -6.48
N MET A 192 -4.06 -3.68 -6.30
CA MET A 192 -5.39 -3.94 -6.84
C MET A 192 -5.36 -4.00 -8.37
N SER A 193 -4.73 -3.01 -9.02
CA SER A 193 -4.61 -2.97 -10.49
C SER A 193 -3.87 -4.19 -11.04
N ALA A 194 -2.76 -4.60 -10.40
CA ALA A 194 -2.04 -5.81 -10.79
C ALA A 194 -2.90 -7.07 -10.60
N GLY A 195 -3.65 -7.16 -9.51
CA GLY A 195 -4.59 -8.26 -9.27
C GLY A 195 -5.68 -8.35 -10.35
N LEU A 196 -6.30 -7.22 -10.68
CA LEU A 196 -7.32 -7.13 -11.73
C LEU A 196 -6.78 -7.52 -13.10
N LEU A 197 -5.57 -7.09 -13.46
CA LEU A 197 -4.89 -7.50 -14.70
C LEU A 197 -4.55 -9.00 -14.72
N ARG A 198 -4.43 -9.63 -13.56
CA ARG A 198 -4.30 -11.09 -13.39
C ARG A 198 -5.65 -11.82 -13.30
N LYS A 199 -6.77 -11.12 -13.57
CA LYS A 199 -8.14 -11.63 -13.52
C LYS A 199 -8.60 -12.06 -12.12
N LEU A 200 -7.99 -11.50 -11.07
CA LEU A 200 -8.56 -11.61 -9.71
C LEU A 200 -9.86 -10.80 -9.64
N SER A 201 -10.80 -11.23 -8.79
CA SER A 201 -11.98 -10.42 -8.48
C SER A 201 -11.57 -9.14 -7.73
N HIS A 202 -12.41 -8.11 -7.74
CA HIS A 202 -12.15 -6.89 -6.96
C HIS A 202 -11.92 -7.20 -5.48
N ALA A 203 -12.76 -8.05 -4.87
CA ALA A 203 -12.67 -8.41 -3.47
C ALA A 203 -11.37 -9.16 -3.11
N THR A 204 -10.86 -10.00 -4.02
CA THR A 204 -9.56 -10.68 -3.82
C THR A 204 -8.36 -9.78 -4.13
N ALA A 205 -8.52 -8.79 -5.02
CA ALA A 205 -7.45 -7.87 -5.42
C ALA A 205 -7.26 -6.70 -4.44
N SER A 206 -8.33 -6.28 -3.75
CA SER A 206 -8.32 -5.25 -2.71
C SER A 206 -7.84 -5.79 -1.37
#